data_AF-M0IIV8-F1
#
_entry.id   AF-M0IIV8-F1
#
_cell.length_a   1.000
_cell.length_b   1.000
_cell.length_c   1.000
_cell.angle_alpha   90.00
_cell.angle_beta   90.00
_cell.angle_gamma   90.00
#
_symmetry.space_group_name_H-M   'P 1'
#
loop_
_entity.id
_entity.type
_entity.pdbx_description
1 polymer ?
#
loop_
_entity_poly.entity_id
_entity_poly.type
_entity_poly.pdbx_seq_one_letter_code
_entity_poly.pdbx_strand_id
1 'polypeptide(L)'
;MCPQTDESNREYGRRSVLRRSVGALVVGLTGATSGCLSGLPPVGPKQHFGRLDVPQADPPRYRRWLPAPSVADGLDDEHYGFLFRRPSKLEYPAPIRFIVPRKRLLRETDYFGIDYDSYGTILETPFGTVIEADFDRQTVVDTLAEGGYQKADTYTGYDVFSRSDVRRRAAVSDDAIVWSNENHHERANIELVVDAEAGDVPRYHESNDDFKRLSEKIGESRMVELTPPLEGARYWMSCEAFRFDEQTAYHVRSFLFPDGTTVPKERLKERGIGGTVLTREVENSDLRFDGRMATFEGRIPPKAGVHPSNVKPSYPPQVTWGVTYETDSESAVVRHEVGESVPAERISLAFDVARDAPGVGHTKRVEGPLFTDSKTVEPGDTATVDLRNPPAVRVKPPLEVDEDTPDSDWETRPATLLKVILSGEVSYPLFCIALPDSGGTQR
;
A
#
# COMPACT_ATOMS: atom_id res chain seq x y z
N MET A 1 34.38 -39.39 -50.38
CA MET A 1 35.36 -39.83 -49.36
C MET A 1 34.55 -40.57 -48.31
N CYS A 2 34.92 -41.82 -48.06
CA CYS A 2 34.06 -42.91 -47.61
C CYS A 2 33.53 -42.81 -46.16
N PRO A 3 32.41 -43.50 -45.88
CA PRO A 3 31.86 -43.76 -44.55
C PRO A 3 32.56 -44.96 -43.89
N GLN A 4 32.33 -45.17 -42.58
CA GLN A 4 32.46 -46.50 -41.98
C GLN A 4 31.53 -46.70 -40.78
N THR A 5 30.70 -47.72 -40.94
CA THR A 5 29.96 -48.56 -39.99
C THR A 5 30.91 -49.29 -39.01
N ASP A 6 30.49 -49.65 -37.80
CA ASP A 6 29.87 -50.98 -37.57
C ASP A 6 29.41 -51.24 -36.10
N GLU A 7 28.53 -52.24 -36.05
CA GLU A 7 27.66 -52.78 -35.00
C GLU A 7 28.32 -53.37 -33.72
N SER A 8 27.54 -53.51 -32.64
CA SER A 8 27.07 -54.83 -32.17
C SER A 8 26.18 -54.81 -30.90
N ASN A 9 25.03 -55.51 -31.02
CA ASN A 9 24.26 -56.30 -30.02
C ASN A 9 23.65 -55.61 -28.78
N ARG A 10 22.43 -55.92 -28.32
CA ARG A 10 21.57 -57.10 -28.48
C ARG A 10 20.14 -56.74 -28.06
N GLU A 11 19.17 -57.19 -28.83
CA GLU A 11 17.75 -57.23 -28.43
C GLU A 11 17.50 -58.27 -27.32
N TYR A 12 16.59 -57.93 -26.40
CA TYR A 12 15.68 -58.90 -25.78
C TYR A 12 14.31 -58.23 -25.62
N GLY A 13 13.36 -58.62 -26.47
CA GLY A 13 11.95 -58.29 -26.32
C GLY A 13 11.21 -59.32 -25.46
N ARG A 14 10.06 -58.93 -24.89
CA ARG A 14 8.73 -59.31 -25.42
C ARG A 14 7.60 -58.95 -24.45
N ARG A 15 6.58 -58.35 -25.06
CA ARG A 15 5.20 -58.10 -24.61
C ARG A 15 4.52 -59.30 -23.94
N SER A 16 3.53 -59.02 -23.09
CA SER A 16 2.11 -59.45 -23.22
C SER A 16 1.40 -59.34 -21.85
N VAL A 17 0.09 -59.14 -21.64
CA VAL A 17 -1.13 -58.91 -22.45
C VAL A 17 -2.30 -58.75 -21.42
N LEU A 18 -3.40 -58.13 -21.89
CA LEU A 18 -4.83 -58.29 -21.48
C LEU A 18 -5.54 -57.30 -20.54
N ARG A 19 -6.35 -56.48 -21.24
CA ARG A 19 -7.65 -55.86 -20.95
C ARG A 19 -8.76 -56.81 -20.40
N ARG A 20 -9.84 -56.14 -19.95
CA ARG A 20 -11.28 -56.53 -19.78
C ARG A 20 -11.61 -57.09 -18.38
N SER A 21 -12.67 -56.67 -17.66
CA SER A 21 -14.05 -56.39 -18.08
C SER A 21 -14.84 -55.51 -17.07
N VAL A 22 -15.98 -55.01 -17.54
CA VAL A 22 -17.02 -54.20 -16.89
C VAL A 22 -18.16 -55.07 -16.30
N GLY A 23 -18.83 -54.57 -15.24
CA GLY A 23 -20.22 -54.90 -14.81
C GLY A 23 -20.30 -55.76 -13.54
N ALA A 24 -21.24 -55.62 -12.59
CA ALA A 24 -22.37 -54.72 -12.33
C ALA A 24 -22.82 -54.91 -10.85
N LEU A 25 -23.57 -53.92 -10.32
CA LEU A 25 -24.39 -53.80 -9.08
C LEU A 25 -24.80 -55.04 -8.24
N VAL A 26 -24.91 -54.87 -6.90
CA VAL A 26 -26.16 -55.00 -6.08
C VAL A 26 -25.93 -54.74 -4.56
N VAL A 27 -26.65 -53.74 -4.04
CA VAL A 27 -27.43 -53.57 -2.77
C VAL A 27 -26.96 -54.19 -1.42
N GLY A 28 -26.89 -53.35 -0.36
CA GLY A 28 -27.68 -53.62 0.87
C GLY A 28 -27.03 -53.56 2.27
N LEU A 29 -27.29 -52.45 2.98
CA LEU A 29 -27.70 -52.30 4.39
C LEU A 29 -26.75 -52.50 5.61
N THR A 30 -26.73 -51.42 6.40
CA THR A 30 -26.83 -51.29 7.89
C THR A 30 -25.64 -51.52 8.81
N GLY A 31 -25.36 -50.51 9.64
CA GLY A 31 -24.73 -50.67 10.96
C GLY A 31 -23.70 -49.60 11.32
N ALA A 32 -24.09 -48.63 12.12
CA ALA A 32 -23.27 -47.50 12.58
C ALA A 32 -22.01 -47.90 13.35
N THR A 33 -20.92 -47.13 13.21
CA THR A 33 -20.15 -46.57 14.34
C THR A 33 -19.35 -45.35 13.88
N SER A 34 -19.42 -44.30 14.68
CA SER A 34 -18.62 -43.08 14.66
C SER A 34 -17.12 -43.33 14.50
N GLY A 35 -16.46 -42.61 13.59
CA GLY A 35 -14.99 -42.64 13.46
C GLY A 35 -14.45 -41.67 12.42
N CYS A 36 -14.00 -40.51 12.89
CA CYS A 36 -12.91 -39.67 12.36
C CYS A 36 -12.62 -39.68 10.84
N LEU A 37 -13.15 -38.69 10.11
CA LEU A 37 -12.42 -38.12 8.96
C LEU A 37 -11.56 -36.94 9.46
N SER A 38 -10.57 -37.28 10.28
CA SER A 38 -9.36 -36.49 10.43
C SER A 38 -8.33 -37.09 9.48
N GLY A 39 -7.72 -36.27 8.64
CA GLY A 39 -6.48 -36.66 7.96
C GLY A 39 -6.58 -36.78 6.44
N LEU A 40 -6.93 -35.69 5.77
CA LEU A 40 -6.14 -35.32 4.60
C LEU A 40 -5.03 -34.39 5.11
N PRO A 41 -3.74 -34.70 4.91
CA PRO A 41 -2.67 -33.78 5.26
C PRO A 41 -2.78 -32.54 4.35
N PRO A 42 -2.56 -31.32 4.86
CA PRO A 42 -2.55 -30.14 4.02
C PRO A 42 -1.39 -30.26 3.02
N VAL A 43 -1.73 -30.31 1.73
CA VAL A 43 -0.79 -30.27 0.62
C VAL A 43 -0.42 -28.81 0.38
N GLY A 44 0.50 -28.32 1.20
CA GLY A 44 1.26 -27.08 1.00
C GLY A 44 2.70 -27.31 1.47
N PRO A 45 3.71 -26.61 0.94
CA PRO A 45 5.08 -26.80 1.39
C PRO A 45 5.11 -26.49 2.90
N LYS A 46 5.52 -27.48 3.70
CA LYS A 46 5.65 -27.33 5.15
C LYS A 46 6.69 -26.25 5.41
N GLN A 47 6.28 -25.09 5.91
CA GLN A 47 7.24 -24.13 6.43
C GLN A 47 8.11 -24.80 7.49
N HIS A 48 9.43 -24.70 7.35
CA HIS A 48 10.36 -25.28 8.32
C HIS A 48 10.69 -24.21 9.37
N PHE A 49 10.52 -24.56 10.65
CA PHE A 49 11.00 -23.74 11.74
C PHE A 49 12.48 -24.01 12.00
N GLY A 50 13.27 -22.93 12.11
CA GLY A 50 14.69 -23.01 12.39
C GLY A 50 15.30 -21.63 12.51
N ARG A 51 16.47 -21.53 13.15
CA ARG A 51 17.18 -20.26 13.27
C ARG A 51 17.52 -19.71 11.88
N LEU A 52 17.20 -18.44 11.66
CA LEU A 52 17.53 -17.73 10.44
C LEU A 52 18.63 -16.70 10.68
N ASP A 53 19.58 -16.65 9.75
CA ASP A 53 20.57 -15.58 9.69
C ASP A 53 19.98 -14.43 8.87
N VAL A 54 19.16 -13.61 9.54
CA VAL A 54 18.58 -12.40 8.94
C VAL A 54 19.62 -11.28 8.96
N PRO A 55 19.80 -10.52 7.86
CA PRO A 55 20.68 -9.36 7.84
C PRO A 55 20.36 -8.38 8.98
N GLN A 56 21.39 -7.78 9.56
CA GLN A 56 21.21 -6.71 10.54
C GLN A 56 20.63 -5.47 9.83
N ALA A 57 19.75 -4.75 10.53
CA ALA A 57 19.25 -3.47 10.04
C ALA A 57 20.19 -2.34 10.48
N ASP A 58 20.16 -1.24 9.73
CA ASP A 58 20.83 -0.02 10.16
C ASP A 58 20.11 0.59 11.37
N PRO A 59 20.73 1.54 12.10
CA PRO A 59 20.02 2.32 13.10
C PRO A 59 18.77 2.99 12.52
N PRO A 60 17.66 3.13 13.26
CA PRO A 60 16.39 3.66 12.76
C PRO A 60 16.43 5.19 12.68
N ARG A 61 17.07 5.74 11.64
CA ARG A 61 17.27 7.18 11.43
C ARG A 61 16.01 7.89 10.98
N TYR A 62 15.08 7.19 10.32
CA TYR A 62 13.75 7.71 9.96
C TYR A 62 12.95 8.26 11.15
N ARG A 63 13.27 7.83 12.39
CA ARG A 63 12.59 8.30 13.60
C ARG A 63 12.78 9.78 13.90
N ARG A 64 13.77 10.44 13.27
CA ARG A 64 13.95 11.89 13.39
C ARG A 64 12.75 12.66 12.87
N TRP A 65 12.09 12.14 11.84
CA TRP A 65 10.93 12.74 11.19
C TRP A 65 9.58 12.42 11.85
N LEU A 66 9.58 11.67 12.95
CA LEU A 66 8.36 11.19 13.60
C LEU A 66 8.06 12.03 14.85
N PRO A 67 7.17 13.04 14.78
CA PRO A 67 6.77 13.80 15.97
C PRO A 67 6.09 12.90 17.00
N ALA A 68 6.22 13.23 18.28
CA ALA A 68 5.49 12.54 19.33
C ALA A 68 3.97 12.72 19.15
N PRO A 69 3.15 11.66 19.36
CA PRO A 69 1.69 11.78 19.31
C PRO A 69 1.16 12.87 20.26
N SER A 70 1.81 13.07 21.41
CA SER A 70 1.43 14.06 22.42
C SER A 70 1.56 15.53 21.99
N VAL A 71 2.30 15.82 20.91
CA VAL A 71 2.44 17.19 20.37
C VAL A 71 1.64 17.40 19.09
N ALA A 72 0.97 16.36 18.61
CA ALA A 72 0.15 16.42 17.42
C ALA A 72 -1.29 16.79 17.79
N ASP A 73 -1.73 17.96 17.34
CA ASP A 73 -3.12 18.39 17.54
C ASP A 73 -4.11 17.41 16.87
N GLY A 74 -5.19 17.10 17.58
CA GLY A 74 -6.27 16.26 17.07
C GLY A 74 -5.94 14.77 16.94
N LEU A 75 -4.85 14.29 17.56
CA LEU A 75 -4.67 12.88 17.88
C LEU A 75 -5.21 12.59 19.28
N ASP A 76 -6.34 11.90 19.34
CA ASP A 76 -6.88 11.36 20.59
C ASP A 76 -6.19 10.05 21.00
N ASP A 77 -5.40 9.45 20.10
CA ASP A 77 -4.68 8.19 20.28
C ASP A 77 -3.20 8.45 20.66
N GLU A 78 -2.67 7.64 21.59
CA GLU A 78 -1.26 7.65 21.98
C GLU A 78 -0.33 7.10 20.88
N HIS A 79 -0.90 6.64 19.76
CA HIS A 79 -0.19 6.03 18.66
C HIS A 79 -0.70 6.46 17.29
N TYR A 80 0.21 6.48 16.32
CA TYR A 80 -0.15 6.53 14.89
C TYR A 80 0.72 5.58 14.07
N GLY A 81 0.24 5.18 12.89
CA GLY A 81 0.97 4.32 11.96
C GLY A 81 1.79 5.11 10.95
N PHE A 82 2.85 4.50 10.42
CA PHE A 82 3.66 5.08 9.35
C PHE A 82 4.20 3.98 8.43
N LEU A 83 4.60 4.38 7.22
CA LEU A 83 5.27 3.52 6.25
C LEU A 83 6.57 4.18 5.78
N PHE A 84 7.70 3.60 6.17
CA PHE A 84 9.04 3.95 5.68
C PHE A 84 9.48 2.99 4.59
N ARG A 85 10.16 3.51 3.56
CA ARG A 85 10.82 2.71 2.53
C ARG A 85 12.14 3.33 2.10
N ARG A 86 13.03 2.47 1.59
CA ARG A 86 14.16 2.84 0.74
C ARG A 86 13.86 2.40 -0.69
N PRO A 87 13.31 3.29 -1.52
CA PRO A 87 13.13 3.01 -2.93
C PRO A 87 14.46 2.64 -3.60
N SER A 88 14.36 1.86 -4.66
CA SER A 88 15.50 1.40 -5.45
C SER A 88 14.98 0.49 -6.53
N LYS A 89 15.62 0.56 -7.69
CA LYS A 89 15.33 -0.34 -8.79
C LYS A 89 15.48 -1.79 -8.33
N LEU A 90 14.44 -2.58 -8.58
CA LEU A 90 14.42 -4.02 -8.36
C LEU A 90 14.48 -4.71 -9.71
N GLU A 91 15.58 -5.41 -9.98
CA GLU A 91 15.78 -6.19 -11.22
C GLU A 91 15.53 -7.69 -11.00
N TYR A 92 14.92 -8.04 -9.86
CA TYR A 92 14.62 -9.41 -9.47
C TYR A 92 13.26 -9.50 -8.79
N PRO A 93 12.63 -10.69 -8.78
CA PRO A 93 11.37 -10.90 -8.06
C PRO A 93 11.51 -10.63 -6.56
N ALA A 94 10.55 -9.89 -6.01
CA ALA A 94 10.52 -9.53 -4.60
C ALA A 94 9.14 -9.83 -3.98
N PRO A 95 9.03 -9.90 -2.64
CA PRO A 95 7.78 -10.27 -1.99
C PRO A 95 6.61 -9.37 -2.40
N ILE A 96 5.43 -9.95 -2.63
CA ILE A 96 4.22 -9.21 -3.04
C ILE A 96 3.90 -8.10 -2.04
N ARG A 97 4.02 -8.39 -0.74
CA ARG A 97 3.81 -7.42 0.34
C ARG A 97 4.81 -6.25 0.31
N PHE A 98 6.00 -6.45 -0.25
CA PHE A 98 6.98 -5.38 -0.46
C PHE A 98 6.66 -4.59 -1.74
N ILE A 99 6.39 -5.23 -2.87
CA ILE A 99 6.30 -4.54 -4.17
C ILE A 99 4.94 -3.88 -4.44
N VAL A 100 3.83 -4.45 -3.96
CA VAL A 100 2.47 -3.96 -4.28
C VAL A 100 2.17 -2.60 -3.64
N PRO A 101 2.56 -2.32 -2.37
CA PRO A 101 2.28 -1.01 -1.77
C PRO A 101 2.95 0.17 -2.47
N ARG A 102 3.99 -0.04 -3.31
CA ARG A 102 4.55 1.04 -4.16
C ARG A 102 3.46 1.71 -5.03
N LYS A 103 2.43 0.95 -5.45
CA LYS A 103 1.30 1.52 -6.21
C LYS A 103 0.56 2.62 -5.45
N ARG A 104 0.44 2.48 -4.13
CA ARG A 104 -0.22 3.46 -3.27
C ARG A 104 0.61 4.75 -3.25
N LEU A 105 1.91 4.63 -2.95
CA LEU A 105 2.83 5.77 -2.85
C LEU A 105 2.91 6.57 -4.15
N LEU A 106 3.08 5.91 -5.30
CA LEU A 106 3.15 6.58 -6.62
C LEU A 106 1.86 7.34 -6.97
N ARG A 107 0.72 6.87 -6.48
CA ARG A 107 -0.59 7.48 -6.75
C ARG A 107 -0.88 8.65 -5.82
N GLU A 108 -0.47 8.52 -4.56
CA GLU A 108 -0.85 9.45 -3.49
C GLU A 108 0.19 10.54 -3.29
N THR A 109 1.34 10.48 -3.95
CA THR A 109 2.41 11.48 -3.87
C THR A 109 2.51 12.26 -5.16
N ASP A 110 2.50 13.60 -5.09
CA ASP A 110 2.73 14.46 -6.24
C ASP A 110 4.12 14.20 -6.88
N TYR A 111 4.29 14.58 -8.15
CA TYR A 111 5.58 14.52 -8.83
C TYR A 111 6.40 15.77 -8.55
N PHE A 112 7.64 15.59 -8.09
CA PHE A 112 8.56 16.67 -7.70
C PHE A 112 9.80 16.79 -8.60
N GLY A 113 9.76 16.20 -9.81
CA GLY A 113 10.92 16.20 -10.72
C GLY A 113 11.92 15.08 -10.42
N ILE A 114 11.55 14.15 -9.54
CA ILE A 114 12.39 13.05 -9.07
C ILE A 114 11.60 11.74 -9.18
N ASP A 115 12.16 10.77 -9.90
CA ASP A 115 11.56 9.45 -10.04
C ASP A 115 11.60 8.67 -8.72
N TYR A 116 10.57 7.88 -8.44
CA TYR A 116 10.47 7.07 -7.22
C TYR A 116 11.71 6.21 -6.95
N ASP A 117 12.30 5.60 -7.98
CA ASP A 117 13.48 4.73 -7.80
C ASP A 117 14.77 5.51 -7.48
N SER A 118 14.74 6.84 -7.60
CA SER A 118 15.83 7.77 -7.26
C SER A 118 15.69 8.35 -5.84
N TYR A 119 14.59 8.07 -5.13
CA TYR A 119 14.46 8.45 -3.73
C TYR A 119 15.45 7.66 -2.87
N GLY A 120 16.17 8.34 -1.98
CA GLY A 120 16.96 7.69 -0.95
C GLY A 120 16.05 7.05 0.10
N THR A 121 15.08 7.82 0.60
CA THR A 121 14.02 7.34 1.49
C THR A 121 12.68 7.99 1.17
N ILE A 122 11.60 7.31 1.54
CA ILE A 122 10.25 7.88 1.60
C ILE A 122 9.56 7.41 2.88
N LEU A 123 8.94 8.35 3.61
CA LEU A 123 8.25 8.10 4.87
C LEU A 123 6.86 8.73 4.81
N GLU A 124 5.82 7.89 4.77
CA GLU A 124 4.42 8.30 4.85
C GLU A 124 3.96 8.28 6.32
N THR A 125 3.39 9.39 6.78
CA THR A 125 2.80 9.56 8.13
C THR A 125 1.39 10.18 8.01
N PRO A 126 0.60 10.29 9.08
CA PRO A 126 -0.67 11.02 9.04
C PRO A 126 -0.51 12.53 8.81
N PHE A 127 0.69 13.09 9.02
CA PHE A 127 0.97 14.52 8.95
C PHE A 127 1.52 14.96 7.59
N GLY A 128 2.20 14.05 6.91
CA GLY A 128 2.90 14.33 5.67
C GLY A 128 3.71 13.13 5.19
N THR A 129 4.18 13.25 3.96
CA THR A 129 5.14 12.36 3.33
C THR A 129 6.49 13.07 3.25
N VAL A 130 7.53 12.45 3.80
CA VAL A 130 8.91 12.93 3.71
C VAL A 130 9.62 12.15 2.61
N ILE A 131 10.31 12.84 1.72
CA ILE A 131 11.17 12.26 0.69
C ILE A 131 12.58 12.80 0.91
N GLU A 132 13.54 11.92 1.14
CA GLU A 132 14.95 12.27 1.18
C GLU A 132 15.62 11.72 -0.07
N ALA A 133 16.31 12.58 -0.82
CA ALA A 133 16.95 12.21 -2.07
C ALA A 133 18.10 13.16 -2.38
N ASP A 134 19.01 12.72 -3.25
CA ASP A 134 20.00 13.60 -3.85
C ASP A 134 19.36 14.25 -5.09
N PHE A 135 19.07 15.55 -5.00
CA PHE A 135 18.41 16.30 -6.06
C PHE A 135 18.96 17.73 -6.17
N ASP A 136 18.81 18.31 -7.36
CA ASP A 136 18.97 19.74 -7.53
C ASP A 136 17.72 20.46 -7.03
N ARG A 137 17.88 21.29 -5.99
CA ARG A 137 16.76 22.03 -5.39
C ARG A 137 16.01 22.89 -6.39
N GLN A 138 16.72 23.49 -7.35
CA GLN A 138 16.05 24.34 -8.35
C GLN A 138 15.11 23.52 -9.23
N THR A 139 15.51 22.32 -9.65
CA THR A 139 14.65 21.38 -10.39
C THR A 139 13.34 21.06 -9.64
N VAL A 140 13.40 20.86 -8.32
CA VAL A 140 12.19 20.62 -7.50
C VAL A 140 11.31 21.87 -7.43
N VAL A 141 11.92 23.05 -7.22
CA VAL A 141 11.19 24.33 -7.17
C VAL A 141 10.50 24.63 -8.49
N ASP A 142 11.19 24.42 -9.61
CA ASP A 142 10.64 24.62 -10.96
C ASP A 142 9.50 23.63 -11.21
N THR A 143 9.66 22.36 -10.84
CA THR A 143 8.60 21.34 -10.97
C THR A 143 7.37 21.67 -10.13
N LEU A 144 7.56 22.19 -8.91
CA LEU A 144 6.45 22.65 -8.06
C LEU A 144 5.71 23.83 -8.72
N ALA A 145 6.45 24.82 -9.24
CA ALA A 145 5.87 25.98 -9.91
C ALA A 145 5.09 25.59 -11.18
N GLU A 146 5.65 24.72 -12.01
CA GLU A 146 4.96 24.13 -13.18
C GLU A 146 3.75 23.31 -12.73
N GLY A 147 3.88 22.61 -11.60
CA GLY A 147 2.82 21.89 -10.92
C GLY A 147 1.76 22.77 -10.25
N GLY A 148 1.74 24.08 -10.50
CA GLY A 148 0.74 25.01 -9.98
C GLY A 148 0.90 25.40 -8.51
N TYR A 149 1.99 24.99 -7.84
CA TYR A 149 2.30 25.47 -6.51
C TYR A 149 2.84 26.90 -6.56
N GLN A 150 2.52 27.67 -5.51
CA GLN A 150 3.06 29.01 -5.31
C GLN A 150 3.94 29.01 -4.07
N LYS A 151 5.10 29.68 -4.15
CA LYS A 151 5.93 29.92 -2.97
C LYS A 151 5.15 30.80 -2.00
N ALA A 152 4.94 30.28 -0.80
CA ALA A 152 4.16 30.92 0.24
C ALA A 152 5.06 31.55 1.31
N ASP A 153 6.10 30.83 1.75
CA ASP A 153 6.95 31.25 2.86
C ASP A 153 8.31 30.54 2.85
N THR A 154 9.12 30.78 3.89
CA THR A 154 10.27 29.97 4.27
C THR A 154 10.13 29.57 5.74
N TYR A 155 10.35 28.29 6.07
CA TYR A 155 10.21 27.74 7.42
C TYR A 155 11.44 26.91 7.79
N THR A 156 12.19 27.29 8.82
CA THR A 156 13.36 26.53 9.34
C THR A 156 14.34 26.07 8.24
N GLY A 157 14.61 26.94 7.26
CA GLY A 157 15.51 26.66 6.13
C GLY A 157 14.86 25.98 4.92
N TYR A 158 13.58 25.61 5.00
CA TYR A 158 12.79 25.08 3.89
C TYR A 158 12.05 26.20 3.16
N ASP A 159 12.03 26.17 1.83
CA ASP A 159 11.06 26.95 1.07
C ASP A 159 9.69 26.26 1.10
N VAL A 160 8.66 26.99 1.53
CA VAL A 160 7.31 26.46 1.66
C VAL A 160 6.48 26.90 0.47
N PHE A 161 5.86 25.93 -0.16
CA PHE A 161 4.97 26.06 -1.30
C PHE A 161 3.57 25.63 -0.92
N SER A 162 2.56 26.29 -1.47
CA SER A 162 1.16 25.95 -1.26
C SER A 162 0.40 25.89 -2.58
N ARG A 163 -0.61 25.03 -2.61
CA ARG A 163 -1.55 24.88 -3.72
C ARG A 163 -2.96 24.82 -3.14
N SER A 164 -3.91 25.55 -3.75
CA SER A 164 -5.24 25.78 -3.16
C SER A 164 -6.38 24.99 -3.80
N ASP A 165 -6.23 24.53 -5.04
CA ASP A 165 -7.25 23.72 -5.74
C ASP A 165 -7.50 22.38 -5.05
N VAL A 166 -6.43 21.77 -4.52
CA VAL A 166 -6.44 20.81 -3.45
C VAL A 166 -5.46 21.33 -2.41
N ARG A 167 -5.90 21.46 -1.16
CA ARG A 167 -5.07 21.98 -0.06
C ARG A 167 -3.85 21.09 0.14
N ARG A 168 -2.75 21.48 -0.50
CA ARG A 168 -1.47 20.81 -0.49
C ARG A 168 -0.37 21.79 -0.15
N ARG A 169 0.64 21.30 0.54
CA ARG A 169 1.81 22.09 0.92
C ARG A 169 3.06 21.25 0.76
N ALA A 170 4.14 21.88 0.33
CA ALA A 170 5.46 21.26 0.23
C ALA A 170 6.50 22.16 0.90
N ALA A 171 7.32 21.62 1.79
CA ALA A 171 8.52 22.27 2.30
C ALA A 171 9.74 21.64 1.60
N VAL A 172 10.60 22.45 0.98
CA VAL A 172 11.76 21.97 0.22
C VAL A 172 13.05 22.52 0.81
N SER A 173 13.94 21.62 1.19
CA SER A 173 15.33 21.90 1.59
C SER A 173 16.29 21.41 0.50
N ASP A 174 17.59 21.30 0.82
CA ASP A 174 18.60 20.85 -0.14
C ASP A 174 18.61 19.32 -0.33
N ASP A 175 18.10 18.55 0.63
CA ASP A 175 18.12 17.07 0.61
C ASP A 175 16.79 16.41 0.99
N ALA A 176 15.78 17.19 1.40
CA ALA A 176 14.47 16.68 1.80
C ALA A 176 13.30 17.53 1.27
N ILE A 177 12.21 16.82 0.95
CA ILE A 177 10.88 17.37 0.65
C ILE A 177 9.91 16.84 1.72
N VAL A 178 9.19 17.74 2.40
CA VAL A 178 8.09 17.40 3.29
C VAL A 178 6.79 17.85 2.63
N TRP A 179 5.96 16.90 2.22
CA TRP A 179 4.75 17.16 1.48
C TRP A 179 3.50 16.74 2.25
N SER A 180 2.44 17.53 2.15
CA SER A 180 1.14 17.22 2.73
C SER A 180 0.01 17.51 1.74
N ASN A 181 -1.08 16.80 1.94
CA ASN A 181 -2.31 16.87 1.15
C ASN A 181 -3.47 16.50 2.06
N GLU A 182 -4.38 17.43 2.32
CA GLU A 182 -5.50 17.23 3.27
C GLU A 182 -6.47 16.11 2.86
N ASN A 183 -6.48 15.70 1.58
CA ASN A 183 -7.28 14.55 1.12
C ASN A 183 -6.64 13.19 1.46
N HIS A 184 -5.37 13.16 1.86
CA HIS A 184 -4.61 11.92 2.10
C HIS A 184 -4.04 11.86 3.52
N HIS A 185 -3.62 13.00 4.05
CA HIS A 185 -3.02 13.14 5.36
C HIS A 185 -4.11 13.62 6.33
N GLU A 186 -4.57 12.73 7.20
CA GLU A 186 -5.65 12.99 8.15
C GLU A 186 -5.38 14.20 9.06
N ARG A 187 -4.10 14.55 9.25
CA ARG A 187 -3.61 15.63 10.11
C ARG A 187 -2.50 16.41 9.42
N ALA A 188 -2.67 16.73 8.14
CA ALA A 188 -1.70 17.45 7.31
C ALA A 188 -1.02 18.61 8.09
N ASN A 189 0.28 18.47 8.37
CA ASN A 189 1.07 19.43 9.14
C ASN A 189 2.55 19.25 8.83
N ILE A 190 3.08 20.06 7.90
CA ILE A 190 4.48 19.97 7.47
C ILE A 190 5.44 20.55 8.51
N GLU A 191 5.01 21.60 9.23
CA GLU A 191 5.81 22.25 10.28
C GLU A 191 6.11 21.26 11.39
N LEU A 192 5.12 20.51 11.87
CA LEU A 192 5.31 19.51 12.93
C LEU A 192 6.34 18.43 12.55
N VAL A 193 6.36 18.03 11.27
CA VAL A 193 7.33 17.04 10.76
C VAL A 193 8.74 17.64 10.67
N VAL A 194 8.85 18.89 10.21
CA VAL A 194 10.12 19.64 10.17
C VAL A 194 10.66 19.90 11.58
N ASP A 195 9.81 20.31 12.52
CA ASP A 195 10.19 20.56 13.91
C ASP A 195 10.67 19.28 14.60
N ALA A 196 10.07 18.13 14.28
CA ALA A 196 10.53 16.84 14.78
C ALA A 196 11.92 16.51 14.25
N GLU A 197 12.18 16.78 12.96
CA GLU A 197 13.50 16.58 12.36
C GLU A 197 14.56 17.43 13.05
N ALA A 198 14.29 18.73 13.19
CA ALA A 198 15.16 19.68 13.87
C ALA A 198 15.36 19.35 15.36
N GLY A 199 14.42 18.60 15.96
CA GLY A 199 14.42 18.26 17.39
C GLY A 199 13.84 19.36 18.27
N ASP A 200 13.08 20.28 17.68
CA ASP A 200 12.38 21.37 18.37
C ASP A 200 11.10 20.88 19.06
N VAL A 201 10.56 19.74 18.63
CA VAL A 201 9.51 18.99 19.34
C VAL A 201 9.98 17.57 19.70
N PRO A 202 9.45 16.97 20.78
CA PRO A 202 9.74 15.58 21.11
C PRO A 202 9.39 14.64 19.96
N ARG A 203 10.28 13.68 19.69
CA ARG A 203 10.04 12.64 18.70
C ARG A 203 9.32 11.45 19.32
N TYR A 204 8.60 10.68 18.51
CA TYR A 204 7.80 9.57 18.97
C TYR A 204 8.59 8.55 19.81
N HIS A 205 9.84 8.26 19.43
CA HIS A 205 10.68 7.32 20.18
C HIS A 205 11.29 7.90 21.48
N GLU A 206 11.20 9.21 21.68
CA GLU A 206 11.67 9.90 22.88
C GLU A 206 10.56 9.96 23.94
N SER A 207 9.29 9.98 23.51
CA SER A 207 8.12 10.02 24.41
C SER A 207 7.44 8.67 24.63
N ASN A 208 7.71 7.66 23.80
CA ASN A 208 7.04 6.35 23.87
C ASN A 208 8.07 5.20 23.91
N ASP A 209 8.27 4.61 25.09
CA ASP A 209 9.22 3.52 25.33
C ASP A 209 8.88 2.23 24.55
N ASP A 210 7.59 1.95 24.37
CA ASP A 210 7.12 0.77 23.65
C ASP A 210 7.45 0.91 22.14
N PHE A 211 7.24 2.09 21.55
CA PHE A 211 7.67 2.39 20.18
C PHE A 211 9.19 2.43 20.05
N LYS A 212 9.91 3.02 21.02
CA LYS A 212 11.37 3.02 21.05
C LYS A 212 11.92 1.60 20.98
N ARG A 213 11.42 0.70 21.83
CA ARG A 213 11.83 -0.71 21.85
C ARG A 213 11.54 -1.43 20.54
N LEU A 214 10.35 -1.27 19.98
CA LEU A 214 9.98 -1.89 18.70
C LEU A 214 10.86 -1.39 17.55
N SER A 215 11.07 -0.08 17.47
CA SER A 215 11.84 0.53 16.41
C SER A 215 13.33 0.21 16.51
N GLU A 216 13.91 0.13 17.71
CA GLU A 216 15.27 -0.36 17.95
C GLU A 216 15.43 -1.83 17.52
N LYS A 217 14.43 -2.67 17.80
CA LYS A 217 14.47 -4.09 17.41
C LYS A 217 14.44 -4.26 15.89
N ILE A 218 13.64 -3.45 15.19
CA ILE A 218 13.44 -3.56 13.74
C ILE A 218 14.52 -2.84 12.95
N GLY A 219 15.04 -1.72 13.45
CA GLY A 219 16.03 -0.90 12.76
C GLY A 219 15.45 -0.20 11.53
N GLU A 220 16.32 0.42 10.74
CA GLU A 220 16.02 0.90 9.39
C GLU A 220 16.26 -0.22 8.39
N SER A 221 15.17 -0.77 7.86
CA SER A 221 15.17 -1.81 6.83
C SER A 221 14.67 -1.22 5.50
N ARG A 222 14.72 -1.97 4.39
CA ARG A 222 14.28 -1.45 3.08
C ARG A 222 12.79 -1.05 3.05
N MET A 223 12.00 -1.65 3.93
CA MET A 223 10.67 -1.19 4.32
C MET A 223 10.55 -1.34 5.83
N VAL A 224 9.88 -0.39 6.47
CA VAL A 224 9.39 -0.50 7.85
C VAL A 224 7.97 0.03 7.91
N GLU A 225 7.06 -0.71 8.51
CA GLU A 225 5.67 -0.26 8.71
C GLU A 225 5.27 -0.46 10.17
N LEU A 226 4.84 0.62 10.81
CA LEU A 226 4.24 0.56 12.15
C LEU A 226 2.73 0.42 12.01
N THR A 227 2.20 -0.64 12.60
CA THR A 227 0.76 -0.82 12.83
C THR A 227 0.47 -0.53 14.30
N PRO A 228 -0.23 0.56 14.62
CA PRO A 228 -0.59 0.86 16.00
C PRO A 228 -1.69 -0.12 16.50
N PRO A 229 -1.89 -0.19 17.82
CA PRO A 229 -3.10 -0.76 18.40
C PRO A 229 -4.35 -0.17 17.75
N LEU A 230 -5.46 -0.90 17.83
CA LEU A 230 -6.77 -0.44 17.36
C LEU A 230 -7.83 -0.96 18.32
N GLU A 231 -8.55 -0.05 18.97
CA GLU A 231 -9.59 -0.39 19.93
C GLU A 231 -10.61 -1.38 19.32
N GLY A 232 -11.01 -2.38 20.10
CA GLY A 232 -11.95 -3.43 19.67
C GLY A 232 -11.41 -4.43 18.63
N ALA A 233 -10.23 -4.19 18.03
CA ALA A 233 -9.70 -5.03 16.95
C ALA A 233 -8.31 -5.62 17.23
N ARG A 234 -7.37 -4.83 17.74
CA ARG A 234 -5.97 -5.22 17.97
C ARG A 234 -5.41 -4.54 19.22
N TYR A 235 -5.08 -5.31 20.23
CA TYR A 235 -4.52 -4.81 21.48
C TYR A 235 -2.98 -4.71 21.47
N TRP A 236 -2.30 -5.17 20.42
CA TRP A 236 -0.85 -5.12 20.28
C TRP A 236 -0.43 -4.03 19.28
N MET A 237 0.79 -3.54 19.45
CA MET A 237 1.50 -2.73 18.46
C MET A 237 2.47 -3.62 17.67
N SER A 238 2.68 -3.36 16.38
CA SER A 238 3.69 -4.12 15.61
C SER A 238 4.48 -3.28 14.64
N CYS A 239 5.75 -3.59 14.47
CA CYS A 239 6.55 -3.12 13.35
C CYS A 239 6.88 -4.29 12.41
N GLU A 240 6.58 -4.12 11.13
CA GLU A 240 6.93 -5.02 10.03
C GLU A 240 8.11 -4.43 9.25
N ALA A 241 8.98 -5.29 8.71
CA ALA A 241 10.12 -4.88 7.90
C ALA A 241 10.49 -5.91 6.84
N PHE A 242 11.07 -5.41 5.73
CA PHE A 242 11.75 -6.23 4.73
C PHE A 242 13.23 -5.90 4.65
N ARG A 243 14.04 -6.95 4.81
CA ARG A 243 15.50 -6.90 4.63
C ARG A 243 15.88 -7.74 3.42
N PHE A 244 16.98 -7.39 2.78
CA PHE A 244 17.45 -8.07 1.58
C PHE A 244 18.92 -8.44 1.75
N ASP A 245 19.25 -9.66 1.36
CA ASP A 245 20.61 -10.13 1.15
C ASP A 245 20.70 -10.65 -0.27
N GLU A 246 21.47 -9.95 -1.12
CA GLU A 246 21.45 -10.14 -2.57
C GLU A 246 20.02 -10.10 -3.14
N GLN A 247 19.49 -11.25 -3.57
CA GLN A 247 18.13 -11.40 -4.11
C GLN A 247 17.16 -12.04 -3.10
N THR A 248 17.65 -12.53 -1.96
CA THR A 248 16.80 -13.16 -0.94
C THR A 248 16.19 -12.07 -0.05
N ALA A 249 14.87 -12.13 0.12
CA ALA A 249 14.16 -11.24 1.03
C ALA A 249 13.92 -11.93 2.37
N TYR A 250 13.90 -11.14 3.43
CA TYR A 250 13.56 -11.56 4.78
C TYR A 250 12.45 -10.67 5.32
N HIS A 251 11.32 -11.28 5.65
CA HIS A 251 10.23 -10.61 6.34
C HIS A 251 10.48 -10.70 7.85
N VAL A 252 10.58 -9.55 8.51
CA VAL A 252 10.74 -9.46 9.96
C VAL A 252 9.53 -8.74 10.52
N ARG A 253 8.89 -9.30 11.53
CA ARG A 253 7.77 -8.65 12.20
C ARG A 253 7.86 -8.82 13.70
N SER A 254 7.89 -7.71 14.42
CA SER A 254 7.86 -7.69 15.88
C SER A 254 6.52 -7.19 16.37
N PHE A 255 5.92 -7.95 17.28
CA PHE A 255 4.69 -7.62 18.00
C PHE A 255 5.06 -7.29 19.44
N LEU A 256 4.58 -6.16 19.94
CA LEU A 256 4.68 -5.77 21.34
C LEU A 256 3.28 -5.80 21.96
N PHE A 257 3.13 -6.63 22.99
CA PHE A 257 1.88 -6.79 23.72
C PHE A 257 1.85 -5.86 24.93
N PRO A 258 0.69 -5.33 25.36
CA PRO A 258 0.60 -4.41 26.52
C PRO A 258 1.13 -5.02 27.81
N ASP A 259 1.49 -4.17 28.77
CA ASP A 259 1.86 -4.61 30.11
C ASP A 259 0.77 -5.47 30.77
N GLY A 260 1.21 -6.47 31.54
CA GLY A 260 0.33 -7.46 32.16
C GLY A 260 -0.29 -8.49 31.19
N THR A 261 -0.08 -8.38 29.88
CA THR A 261 -0.64 -9.31 28.90
C THR A 261 0.27 -10.50 28.65
N THR A 262 -0.27 -11.72 28.76
CA THR A 262 0.45 -12.95 28.37
C THR A 262 0.55 -13.04 26.85
N VAL A 263 1.77 -13.12 26.32
CA VAL A 263 2.01 -13.31 24.88
C VAL A 263 1.38 -14.63 24.40
N PRO A 264 0.49 -14.61 23.38
CA PRO A 264 -0.22 -15.81 22.92
C PRO A 264 0.67 -16.65 22.00
N LYS A 265 1.67 -17.33 22.57
CA LYS A 265 2.75 -18.04 21.84
C LYS A 265 2.23 -19.06 20.84
N GLU A 266 1.31 -19.93 21.24
CA GLU A 266 0.79 -21.00 20.35
C GLU A 266 0.00 -20.43 19.18
N ARG A 267 -0.86 -19.43 19.42
CA ARG A 267 -1.59 -18.74 18.35
C ARG A 267 -0.65 -18.06 17.35
N LEU A 268 0.47 -17.50 17.81
CA LEU A 268 1.47 -16.88 16.93
C LEU A 268 2.22 -17.92 16.10
N LYS A 269 2.53 -19.10 16.66
CA LYS A 269 3.11 -20.22 15.90
C LYS A 269 2.13 -20.71 14.83
N GLU A 270 0.87 -20.92 15.18
CA GLU A 270 -0.18 -21.35 14.24
C GLU A 270 -0.37 -20.34 13.11
N ARG A 271 -0.42 -19.03 13.42
CA ARG A 271 -0.50 -17.97 12.42
C ARG A 271 0.73 -17.89 11.53
N GLY A 272 1.92 -18.16 12.06
CA GLY A 272 3.16 -18.27 11.27
C GLY A 272 3.01 -19.26 10.12
N ILE A 273 2.38 -20.40 10.40
CA ILE A 273 2.18 -21.54 9.48
C ILE A 273 1.01 -21.33 8.50
N GLY A 274 0.03 -20.50 8.88
CA GLY A 274 -1.30 -20.43 8.26
C GLY A 274 -1.44 -19.78 6.88
N GLY A 275 -0.37 -19.64 6.08
CA GLY A 275 -0.47 -19.22 4.67
C GLY A 275 -1.13 -17.85 4.41
N THR A 276 -1.07 -16.92 5.37
CA THR A 276 -1.55 -15.54 5.18
C THR A 276 -0.76 -14.82 4.09
N VAL A 277 -1.22 -13.66 3.60
CA VAL A 277 -0.42 -12.83 2.65
C VAL A 277 1.00 -12.57 3.17
N LEU A 278 1.19 -12.56 4.48
CA LEU A 278 2.46 -12.30 5.16
C LEU A 278 3.38 -13.52 5.28
N THR A 279 2.83 -14.74 5.13
CA THR A 279 3.55 -16.00 5.37
C THR A 279 3.52 -16.94 4.17
N ARG A 280 2.66 -16.71 3.17
CA ARG A 280 2.53 -17.56 1.98
C ARG A 280 3.79 -17.64 1.11
N GLU A 281 4.62 -16.60 1.13
CA GLU A 281 5.89 -16.53 0.39
C GLU A 281 7.09 -17.02 1.23
N VAL A 282 6.88 -17.31 2.52
CA VAL A 282 7.94 -17.69 3.47
C VAL A 282 8.20 -19.20 3.39
N GLU A 283 9.46 -19.58 3.15
CA GLU A 283 9.90 -20.99 3.08
C GLU A 283 10.37 -21.51 4.45
N ASN A 284 11.12 -20.67 5.18
CA ASN A 284 11.65 -20.98 6.51
C ASN A 284 11.32 -19.86 7.47
N SER A 285 11.03 -20.18 8.74
CA SER A 285 10.70 -19.16 9.75
C SER A 285 11.36 -19.40 11.10
N ASP A 286 11.58 -18.33 11.85
CA ASP A 286 11.98 -18.32 13.25
C ASP A 286 10.99 -17.46 14.05
N LEU A 287 10.63 -17.91 15.25
CA LEU A 287 9.76 -17.17 16.16
C LEU A 287 10.42 -17.08 17.53
N ARG A 288 10.76 -15.85 17.91
CA ARG A 288 11.46 -15.55 19.17
C ARG A 288 10.56 -14.77 20.11
N PHE A 289 10.74 -14.96 21.41
CA PHE A 289 9.98 -14.28 22.45
C PHE A 289 10.95 -13.63 23.44
N ASP A 290 10.75 -12.35 23.72
CA ASP A 290 11.53 -11.56 24.67
C ASP A 290 10.56 -10.72 25.54
N GLY A 291 10.23 -11.24 26.73
CA GLY A 291 9.21 -10.65 27.59
C GLY A 291 7.87 -10.50 26.88
N ARG A 292 7.40 -9.25 26.74
CA ARG A 292 6.17 -8.87 26.02
C ARG A 292 6.31 -8.79 24.50
N MET A 293 7.49 -9.04 23.95
CA MET A 293 7.76 -8.94 22.53
C MET A 293 7.83 -10.32 21.88
N ALA A 294 7.18 -10.48 20.73
CA ALA A 294 7.34 -11.64 19.86
C ALA A 294 7.87 -11.19 18.51
N THR A 295 8.95 -11.79 18.02
CA THR A 295 9.55 -11.48 16.72
C THR A 295 9.46 -12.70 15.81
N PHE A 296 8.77 -12.54 14.69
CA PHE A 296 8.75 -13.47 13.57
C PHE A 296 9.78 -13.04 12.54
N GLU A 297 10.58 -13.99 12.07
CA GLU A 297 11.51 -13.83 10.96
C GLU A 297 11.20 -14.91 9.93
N GLY A 298 11.11 -14.53 8.65
CA GLY A 298 10.77 -15.44 7.56
C GLY A 298 11.65 -15.21 6.35
N ARG A 299 12.27 -16.26 5.82
CA ARG A 299 13.05 -16.23 4.57
C ARG A 299 12.13 -16.42 3.38
N ILE A 300 12.23 -15.51 2.41
CA ILE A 300 11.46 -15.52 1.16
C ILE A 300 12.45 -15.66 -0.01
N PRO A 301 12.51 -16.83 -0.67
CA PRO A 301 13.39 -17.02 -1.81
C PRO A 301 12.86 -16.22 -3.02
N PRO A 302 13.73 -15.79 -3.96
CA PRO A 302 13.32 -15.00 -5.13
C PRO A 302 12.16 -15.63 -5.91
N LYS A 303 12.20 -16.96 -6.11
CA LYS A 303 11.16 -17.72 -6.83
C LYS A 303 9.74 -17.59 -6.26
N ALA A 304 9.59 -17.18 -5.00
CA ALA A 304 8.31 -16.98 -4.34
C ALA A 304 7.75 -15.57 -4.55
N GLY A 305 8.60 -14.61 -4.92
CA GLY A 305 8.22 -13.22 -5.17
C GLY A 305 7.70 -12.99 -6.59
N VAL A 306 7.41 -11.73 -6.89
CA VAL A 306 6.94 -11.27 -8.20
C VAL A 306 7.90 -10.20 -8.73
N HIS A 307 8.25 -10.31 -10.02
CA HIS A 307 9.08 -9.30 -10.67
C HIS A 307 8.30 -7.98 -10.82
N PRO A 308 8.90 -6.80 -10.54
CA PRO A 308 8.22 -5.50 -10.65
C PRO A 308 7.51 -5.26 -11.98
N SER A 309 8.12 -5.68 -13.11
CA SER A 309 7.50 -5.57 -14.45
C SER A 309 6.24 -6.42 -14.64
N ASN A 310 6.06 -7.44 -13.81
CA ASN A 310 4.97 -8.41 -13.90
C ASN A 310 3.85 -8.11 -12.91
N VAL A 311 3.98 -7.06 -12.10
CA VAL A 311 2.94 -6.62 -11.18
C VAL A 311 1.69 -6.21 -11.99
N LYS A 312 0.53 -6.77 -11.61
CA LYS A 312 -0.77 -6.47 -12.23
C LYS A 312 -1.74 -5.88 -11.20
N PRO A 313 -2.53 -4.84 -11.56
CA PRO A 313 -2.23 -3.91 -12.66
C PRO A 313 -0.81 -3.33 -12.54
N SER A 314 -0.24 -2.81 -13.63
CA SER A 314 1.10 -2.20 -13.60
C SER A 314 1.16 -1.02 -12.61
N TYR A 315 2.37 -0.60 -12.24
CA TYR A 315 2.51 0.60 -11.42
C TYR A 315 1.81 1.81 -12.09
N PRO A 316 1.11 2.62 -11.28
CA PRO A 316 0.59 3.88 -11.79
C PRO A 316 1.76 4.83 -12.08
N PRO A 317 1.62 5.71 -13.09
CA PRO A 317 2.54 6.82 -13.26
C PRO A 317 2.44 7.77 -12.06
N GLN A 318 3.56 8.39 -11.67
CA GLN A 318 3.55 9.47 -10.68
C GLN A 318 3.28 10.80 -11.38
N VAL A 319 2.18 11.44 -11.00
CA VAL A 319 1.65 12.63 -11.68
C VAL A 319 1.10 13.60 -10.65
N THR A 320 1.36 14.89 -10.85
CA THR A 320 0.68 15.96 -10.14
C THR A 320 -0.58 16.33 -10.92
N TRP A 321 -1.74 16.05 -10.33
CA TRP A 321 -3.05 16.42 -10.91
C TRP A 321 -3.57 17.72 -10.34
N GLY A 322 -4.20 18.51 -11.21
CA GLY A 322 -4.82 19.78 -10.89
C GLY A 322 -6.30 19.89 -11.26
N VAL A 323 -6.98 20.84 -10.62
CA VAL A 323 -8.36 21.22 -10.96
C VAL A 323 -8.56 22.72 -10.91
N THR A 324 -9.35 23.24 -11.83
CA THR A 324 -9.91 24.60 -11.72
C THR A 324 -11.41 24.54 -11.98
N TYR A 325 -12.20 25.15 -11.10
CA TYR A 325 -13.63 25.33 -11.37
C TYR A 325 -13.83 26.54 -12.26
N GLU A 326 -14.68 26.42 -13.28
CA GLU A 326 -15.08 27.59 -14.07
C GLU A 326 -16.11 28.42 -13.28
N THR A 327 -16.37 29.65 -13.74
CA THR A 327 -17.32 30.58 -13.11
C THR A 327 -18.65 29.86 -12.82
N ASP A 328 -19.19 30.05 -11.62
CA ASP A 328 -20.40 29.40 -11.09
C ASP A 328 -20.27 27.91 -10.70
N SER A 329 -19.06 27.32 -10.81
CA SER A 329 -18.75 25.93 -10.42
C SER A 329 -19.58 24.85 -11.14
N GLU A 330 -20.19 25.22 -12.27
CA GLU A 330 -20.98 24.33 -13.14
C GLU A 330 -20.11 23.37 -13.97
N SER A 331 -18.80 23.60 -14.00
CA SER A 331 -17.82 22.74 -14.65
C SER A 331 -16.49 22.76 -13.89
N ALA A 332 -15.72 21.69 -14.05
CA ALA A 332 -14.35 21.58 -13.54
C ALA A 332 -13.40 21.18 -14.66
N VAL A 333 -12.29 21.88 -14.79
CA VAL A 333 -11.20 21.53 -15.71
C VAL A 333 -10.14 20.76 -14.92
N VAL A 334 -9.99 19.47 -15.24
CA VAL A 334 -8.93 18.61 -14.70
C VAL A 334 -7.71 18.73 -15.60
N ARG A 335 -6.52 18.85 -15.00
CA ARG A 335 -5.25 19.03 -15.72
C ARG A 335 -4.20 18.02 -15.25
N HIS A 336 -3.46 17.45 -16.21
CA HIS A 336 -2.18 16.81 -15.94
C HIS A 336 -1.13 17.92 -15.87
N GLU A 337 -0.63 18.24 -14.67
CA GLU A 337 0.24 19.41 -14.50
C GLU A 337 1.69 19.06 -14.84
N VAL A 338 2.22 18.04 -14.16
CA VAL A 338 3.59 17.56 -14.32
C VAL A 338 3.69 16.06 -14.00
N GLY A 339 4.73 15.40 -14.51
CA GLY A 339 5.02 13.98 -14.25
C GLY A 339 4.87 13.09 -15.48
N GLU A 340 4.74 11.79 -15.23
CA GLU A 340 4.75 10.77 -16.29
C GLU A 340 3.49 10.81 -17.17
N SER A 341 3.65 10.56 -18.48
CA SER A 341 2.53 10.41 -19.40
C SER A 341 1.67 9.18 -19.07
N VAL A 342 0.36 9.26 -19.30
CA VAL A 342 -0.59 8.18 -18.96
C VAL A 342 -1.44 7.81 -20.18
N PRO A 343 -1.64 6.51 -20.49
CA PRO A 343 -2.64 6.14 -21.50
C PRO A 343 -4.03 6.63 -21.08
N ALA A 344 -4.72 7.35 -21.97
CA ALA A 344 -6.02 7.97 -21.68
C ALA A 344 -7.09 6.94 -21.27
N GLU A 345 -7.06 5.75 -21.88
CA GLU A 345 -7.93 4.61 -21.53
C GLU A 345 -7.76 4.10 -20.09
N ARG A 346 -6.63 4.42 -19.45
CA ARG A 346 -6.37 4.08 -18.04
C ARG A 346 -6.85 5.16 -17.09
N ILE A 347 -7.29 6.32 -17.57
CA ILE A 347 -7.81 7.38 -16.72
C ILE A 347 -9.32 7.43 -16.87
N SER A 348 -10.02 7.37 -15.74
CA SER A 348 -11.46 7.52 -15.73
C SER A 348 -11.89 8.50 -14.65
N LEU A 349 -13.08 9.02 -14.87
CA LEU A 349 -13.80 9.83 -13.91
C LEU A 349 -14.74 8.91 -13.14
N ALA A 350 -14.85 9.09 -11.83
CA ALA A 350 -15.81 8.39 -10.99
C ALA A 350 -16.55 9.36 -10.08
N PHE A 351 -17.88 9.34 -10.14
CA PHE A 351 -18.75 10.04 -9.21
C PHE A 351 -19.02 9.16 -7.99
N ASP A 352 -18.88 9.73 -6.80
CA ASP A 352 -18.97 9.03 -5.52
C ASP A 352 -19.59 9.94 -4.45
N VAL A 353 -19.77 9.41 -3.25
CA VAL A 353 -20.04 10.17 -2.03
C VAL A 353 -18.80 10.24 -1.15
N ALA A 354 -18.72 11.29 -0.33
CA ALA A 354 -17.72 11.42 0.72
C ALA A 354 -17.71 10.18 1.64
N ARG A 355 -16.52 9.72 2.02
CA ARG A 355 -16.35 8.46 2.77
C ARG A 355 -16.94 8.52 4.17
N ASP A 356 -16.98 9.70 4.77
CA ASP A 356 -17.53 10.01 6.08
C ASP A 356 -19.02 10.40 6.02
N ALA A 357 -19.65 10.34 4.85
CA ALA A 357 -21.07 10.61 4.70
C ALA A 357 -21.89 9.66 5.61
N PRO A 358 -22.78 10.18 6.47
CA PRO A 358 -23.56 9.37 7.40
C PRO A 358 -24.34 8.25 6.70
N GLY A 359 -24.25 7.04 7.24
CA GLY A 359 -24.96 5.87 6.71
C GLY A 359 -24.39 5.31 5.40
N VAL A 360 -23.21 5.73 4.96
CA VAL A 360 -22.50 5.16 3.81
C VAL A 360 -21.44 4.18 4.30
N GLY A 361 -21.59 2.91 3.94
CA GLY A 361 -20.57 1.88 4.04
C GLY A 361 -19.96 1.51 2.70
N HIS A 362 -20.79 1.44 1.65
CA HIS A 362 -20.39 1.09 0.29
C HIS A 362 -21.08 1.99 -0.73
N THR A 363 -20.38 2.29 -1.83
CA THR A 363 -20.94 3.04 -2.97
C THR A 363 -20.76 2.26 -4.28
N LYS A 364 -21.83 2.12 -5.06
CA LYS A 364 -21.76 1.84 -6.50
C LYS A 364 -21.59 3.17 -7.23
N ARG A 365 -20.33 3.49 -7.53
CA ARG A 365 -19.91 4.68 -8.27
C ARG A 365 -20.32 4.64 -9.73
N VAL A 366 -20.49 5.81 -10.34
CA VAL A 366 -20.72 5.96 -11.78
C VAL A 366 -19.40 6.37 -12.43
N GLU A 367 -18.89 5.52 -13.32
CA GLU A 367 -17.60 5.72 -13.99
C GLU A 367 -17.79 6.10 -15.47
N GLY A 368 -16.88 6.90 -16.01
CA GLY A 368 -16.81 7.26 -17.43
C GLY A 368 -15.39 7.65 -17.85
N PRO A 369 -15.09 7.65 -19.16
CA PRO A 369 -13.81 8.14 -19.65
C PRO A 369 -13.66 9.64 -19.30
N LEU A 370 -12.45 10.05 -18.89
CA LEU A 370 -12.15 11.46 -18.66
C LEU A 370 -11.61 12.13 -19.94
N PHE A 371 -10.66 11.47 -20.61
CA PHE A 371 -10.06 11.94 -21.84
C PHE A 371 -10.55 11.08 -23.01
N THR A 372 -11.37 11.64 -23.89
CA THR A 372 -11.95 10.92 -25.05
C THR A 372 -11.20 11.18 -26.35
N ASP A 373 -10.51 12.31 -26.44
CA ASP A 373 -9.97 12.84 -27.69
C ASP A 373 -8.47 12.54 -27.87
N SER A 374 -7.83 11.99 -26.84
CA SER A 374 -6.39 11.68 -26.80
C SER A 374 -6.15 10.20 -26.50
N LYS A 375 -5.06 9.65 -27.02
CA LYS A 375 -4.61 8.28 -26.67
C LYS A 375 -3.70 8.26 -25.44
N THR A 376 -2.96 9.33 -25.26
CA THR A 376 -2.02 9.56 -24.16
C THR A 376 -2.36 10.92 -23.56
N VAL A 377 -2.23 11.04 -22.25
CA VAL A 377 -2.37 12.27 -21.48
C VAL A 377 -0.98 12.66 -20.99
N GLU A 378 -0.54 13.85 -21.35
CA GLU A 378 0.79 14.42 -21.07
C GLU A 378 0.67 15.72 -20.24
N PRO A 379 1.76 16.19 -19.61
CA PRO A 379 1.78 17.50 -18.95
C PRO A 379 1.20 18.61 -19.85
N GLY A 380 0.25 19.36 -19.31
CA GLY A 380 -0.49 20.42 -20.00
C GLY A 380 -1.85 19.99 -20.57
N ASP A 381 -2.10 18.70 -20.73
CA ASP A 381 -3.40 18.20 -21.21
C ASP A 381 -4.52 18.48 -20.18
N THR A 382 -5.70 18.77 -20.70
CA THR A 382 -6.87 19.14 -19.90
C THR A 382 -8.12 18.38 -20.33
N ALA A 383 -9.04 18.17 -19.39
CA ALA A 383 -10.38 17.67 -19.65
C ALA A 383 -11.41 18.46 -18.84
N THR A 384 -12.46 18.93 -19.51
CA THR A 384 -13.58 19.61 -18.86
C THR A 384 -14.65 18.61 -18.46
N VAL A 385 -15.04 18.65 -17.19
CA VAL A 385 -16.14 17.85 -16.62
C VAL A 385 -17.34 18.77 -16.38
N ASP A 386 -18.49 18.40 -16.94
CA ASP A 386 -19.77 19.08 -16.68
C ASP A 386 -20.32 18.66 -15.30
N LEU A 387 -20.52 19.63 -14.42
CA LEU A 387 -21.00 19.46 -13.04
C LEU A 387 -22.44 19.96 -12.85
N ARG A 388 -23.15 20.39 -13.89
CA ARG A 388 -24.53 20.92 -13.77
C ARG A 388 -25.53 19.85 -13.34
N ASN A 389 -25.32 18.61 -13.75
CA ASN A 389 -26.18 17.48 -13.44
C ASN A 389 -25.32 16.24 -13.10
N PRO A 390 -24.62 16.24 -11.95
CA PRO A 390 -23.80 15.10 -11.58
C PRO A 390 -24.72 13.87 -11.41
N PRO A 391 -24.30 12.69 -11.88
CA PRO A 391 -25.11 11.49 -11.75
C PRO A 391 -25.34 11.14 -10.29
N ALA A 392 -26.52 10.62 -9.98
CA ALA A 392 -26.76 10.03 -8.68
C ALA A 392 -25.98 8.71 -8.56
N VAL A 393 -25.47 8.44 -7.37
CA VAL A 393 -24.77 7.19 -7.02
C VAL A 393 -25.65 6.36 -6.11
N ARG A 394 -25.35 5.07 -5.98
CA ARG A 394 -26.09 4.18 -5.08
C ARG A 394 -25.22 3.85 -3.87
N VAL A 395 -25.75 3.98 -2.67
CA VAL A 395 -25.03 3.73 -1.41
C VAL A 395 -25.71 2.65 -0.58
N LYS A 396 -24.94 2.00 0.30
CA LYS A 396 -25.46 1.04 1.28
C LYS A 396 -24.79 1.24 2.65
N PRO A 397 -25.50 1.04 3.78
CA PRO A 397 -24.91 1.14 5.12
C PRO A 397 -23.79 0.12 5.41
N PRO A 398 -22.93 0.37 6.41
CA PRO A 398 -21.74 -0.45 6.71
C PRO A 398 -22.00 -1.89 7.18
N LEU A 399 -23.22 -2.23 7.61
CA LEU A 399 -23.52 -3.48 8.33
C LEU A 399 -24.27 -4.54 7.50
N GLU A 400 -24.49 -4.32 6.21
CA GLU A 400 -25.33 -5.19 5.38
C GLU A 400 -24.64 -5.67 4.09
N VAL A 401 -23.39 -6.13 4.15
CA VAL A 401 -22.77 -6.73 2.95
C VAL A 401 -22.51 -8.21 3.14
N ASP A 402 -23.53 -8.98 2.79
CA ASP A 402 -23.34 -10.19 2.01
C ASP A 402 -23.29 -9.77 0.53
N GLU A 403 -22.28 -10.19 -0.24
CA GLU A 403 -22.14 -9.83 -1.67
C GLU A 403 -23.35 -10.30 -2.50
N ASP A 404 -24.14 -11.23 -1.96
CA ASP A 404 -25.38 -11.77 -2.52
C ASP A 404 -26.65 -11.00 -2.09
N THR A 405 -26.54 -9.88 -1.37
CA THR A 405 -27.72 -9.12 -0.95
C THR A 405 -28.42 -8.49 -2.18
N PRO A 406 -29.74 -8.70 -2.39
CA PRO A 406 -30.44 -8.21 -3.56
C PRO A 406 -30.30 -6.69 -3.76
N ASP A 407 -30.35 -6.29 -5.02
CA ASP A 407 -30.22 -4.88 -5.45
C ASP A 407 -31.28 -3.92 -4.85
N SER A 408 -32.27 -4.42 -4.10
CA SER A 408 -33.33 -3.63 -3.47
C SER A 408 -32.86 -2.74 -2.32
N ASP A 409 -31.68 -2.99 -1.74
CA ASP A 409 -31.26 -2.35 -0.48
C ASP A 409 -30.29 -1.18 -0.68
N TRP A 410 -30.07 -0.75 -1.92
CA TRP A 410 -29.23 0.40 -2.22
C TRP A 410 -30.05 1.68 -2.33
N GLU A 411 -29.68 2.68 -1.55
CA GLU A 411 -30.28 4.02 -1.57
C GLU A 411 -29.60 4.86 -2.67
N THR A 412 -30.39 5.58 -3.46
CA THR A 412 -29.85 6.54 -4.43
C THR A 412 -29.55 7.87 -3.73
N ARG A 413 -28.33 8.39 -3.87
CA ARG A 413 -27.89 9.68 -3.33
C ARG A 413 -27.22 10.54 -4.39
N PRO A 414 -27.26 11.88 -4.27
CA PRO A 414 -26.44 12.73 -5.12
C PRO A 414 -24.96 12.43 -4.90
N ALA A 415 -24.16 12.49 -5.96
CA ALA A 415 -22.72 12.48 -5.81
C ALA A 415 -22.27 13.75 -5.05
N THR A 416 -21.37 13.58 -4.10
CA THR A 416 -20.71 14.68 -3.37
C THR A 416 -19.23 14.76 -3.68
N LEU A 417 -18.70 13.79 -4.45
CA LEU A 417 -17.29 13.66 -4.72
C LEU A 417 -17.06 13.25 -6.18
N LEU A 418 -16.09 13.88 -6.82
CA LEU A 418 -15.59 13.52 -8.12
C LEU A 418 -14.17 12.98 -7.95
N LYS A 419 -13.89 11.80 -8.51
CA LYS A 419 -12.59 11.14 -8.44
C LYS A 419 -12.01 10.98 -9.82
N VAL A 420 -10.76 11.40 -10.01
CA VAL A 420 -9.96 10.91 -11.12
C VAL A 420 -9.36 9.59 -10.65
N ILE A 421 -9.65 8.52 -11.35
CA ILE A 421 -9.22 7.16 -11.00
C ILE A 421 -8.31 6.61 -12.10
N LEU A 422 -7.35 5.79 -11.69
CA LEU A 422 -6.65 4.93 -12.62
C LEU A 422 -7.43 3.63 -12.78
N SER A 423 -7.96 3.41 -13.98
CA SER A 423 -8.75 2.25 -14.36
C SER A 423 -7.90 0.98 -14.46
N GLY A 424 -8.46 -0.13 -13.99
CA GLY A 424 -7.85 -1.45 -13.89
C GLY A 424 -8.74 -2.41 -13.09
N GLU A 425 -8.24 -3.59 -12.71
CA GLU A 425 -8.99 -4.58 -11.91
C GLU A 425 -9.44 -4.03 -10.54
N VAL A 426 -8.75 -3.01 -10.03
CA VAL A 426 -9.14 -2.24 -8.85
C VAL A 426 -8.92 -0.78 -9.19
N SER A 427 -9.99 0.02 -9.26
CA SER A 427 -9.87 1.45 -9.52
C SER A 427 -9.54 2.21 -8.24
N TYR A 428 -8.45 2.95 -8.28
CA TYR A 428 -7.97 3.75 -7.15
C TYR A 428 -8.03 5.25 -7.47
N PRO A 429 -8.45 6.10 -6.53
CA PRO A 429 -8.43 7.55 -6.73
C PRO A 429 -7.01 8.07 -6.81
N LEU A 430 -6.67 8.68 -7.94
CA LEU A 430 -5.48 9.52 -8.13
C LEU A 430 -5.68 10.90 -7.49
N PHE A 431 -6.92 11.39 -7.54
CA PHE A 431 -7.27 12.75 -7.19
C PHE A 431 -8.76 12.83 -6.86
N CYS A 432 -9.11 13.60 -5.83
CA CYS A 432 -10.49 13.77 -5.36
C CYS A 432 -10.84 15.25 -5.34
N ILE A 433 -12.04 15.57 -5.83
CA ILE A 433 -12.59 16.92 -5.93
C ILE A 433 -13.95 16.91 -5.24
N ALA A 434 -14.13 17.76 -4.21
CA ALA A 434 -15.44 17.95 -3.61
C ALA A 434 -16.39 18.60 -4.63
N LEU A 435 -17.60 18.07 -4.77
CA LEU A 435 -18.60 18.71 -5.63
C LEU A 435 -19.25 19.89 -4.88
N PRO A 436 -19.46 21.04 -5.54
CA PRO A 436 -20.21 22.16 -4.96
C PRO A 436 -21.59 21.69 -4.46
N ASP A 437 -22.00 22.20 -3.31
CA ASP A 437 -23.12 21.74 -2.47
C ASP A 437 -24.24 20.97 -3.18
N SER A 438 -24.25 19.65 -2.94
CA SER A 438 -25.49 18.88 -2.74
C SER A 438 -25.93 18.87 -1.26
N GLY A 439 -25.42 19.81 -0.43
CA GLY A 439 -25.88 20.10 0.94
C GLY A 439 -24.95 19.64 2.06
N GLY A 440 -23.63 19.82 1.91
CA GLY A 440 -22.65 19.34 2.88
C GLY A 440 -21.52 20.36 3.10
N THR A 441 -21.56 21.02 4.26
CA THR A 441 -20.57 21.98 4.77
C THR A 441 -19.12 21.59 4.42
N GLN A 442 -18.41 22.48 3.72
CA GLN A 442 -16.95 22.41 3.55
C GLN A 442 -16.28 22.30 4.93
N ARG A 443 -15.41 21.31 5.12
CA ARG A 443 -14.51 21.20 6.28
C ARG A 443 -13.11 21.70 5.89
#